data_AF-A0A2C9LPM1-F1
#
_entry.id   AF-A0A2C9LPM1-F1
#
_cell.length_a   1.000
_cell.length_b   1.000
_cell.length_c   1.000
_cell.angle_alpha   90.00
_cell.angle_beta   90.00
_cell.angle_gamma   90.00
#
_symmetry.space_group_name_H-M   'P 1'
#
loop_
_entity.id
_entity.type
_entity.pdbx_description
1 polymer ?
#
loop_
_entity_poly.entity_id
_entity_poly.type
_entity_poly.pdbx_seq_one_letter_code
_entity_poly.pdbx_strand_id
1 'polypeptide(L)'
;MEGEIDDNNFDNIIQYTKDGNLDRVKLGYCVTSLESGAPFGDVALISDDNIRTASIVADEKTDLLVVDRALYNRSVKEVLAKEFQEKTNFIKNNHLFSNWSPKYRKQLAMALYKEGFAYESALTRQGDKTAFMYFILRYVVT
;
A
#
# COMPACT_ATOMS: atom_id res chain seq x y z
N MET A 1 14.70 26.52 -32.72
CA MET A 1 13.77 25.38 -32.66
C MET A 1 14.26 24.55 -31.48
N GLU A 2 13.85 24.97 -30.28
CA GLU A 2 14.24 24.31 -29.04
C GLU A 2 13.40 23.04 -28.94
N GLY A 3 14.08 21.89 -28.84
CA GLY A 3 13.42 20.61 -28.69
C GLY A 3 12.76 20.52 -27.32
N GLU A 4 11.48 20.15 -27.30
CA GLU A 4 10.78 19.74 -26.09
C GLU A 4 11.55 18.58 -25.45
N ILE A 5 11.97 18.77 -24.20
CA ILE A 5 12.45 17.69 -23.36
C ILE A 5 11.20 16.90 -22.96
N ASP A 6 11.08 15.68 -23.47
CA ASP A 6 10.05 14.74 -23.04
C ASP A 6 10.38 14.25 -21.63
N ASP A 7 9.75 14.87 -20.63
CA ASP A 7 9.85 14.54 -19.22
C ASP A 7 9.35 13.11 -18.89
N ASN A 8 8.86 12.35 -19.87
CA ASN A 8 8.42 10.95 -19.72
C ASN A 8 9.46 9.89 -20.12
N ASN A 9 10.72 10.27 -20.35
CA ASN A 9 11.75 9.27 -20.62
C ASN A 9 12.20 8.56 -19.33
N PHE A 10 11.46 7.50 -18.95
CA PHE A 10 11.78 6.62 -17.82
C PHE A 10 12.87 5.58 -18.14
N ASP A 11 13.42 5.56 -19.35
CA ASP A 11 14.44 4.58 -19.78
C ASP A 11 15.72 4.65 -18.91
N ASN A 12 15.95 5.80 -18.26
CA ASN A 12 17.10 6.00 -17.36
C ASN A 12 16.90 5.40 -15.95
N ILE A 13 15.66 5.03 -15.57
CA ILE A 13 15.32 4.56 -14.21
C ILE A 13 15.21 3.04 -14.15
N ILE A 14 14.74 2.41 -15.22
CA ILE A 14 14.53 0.96 -15.28
C ILE A 14 15.79 0.28 -15.82
N GLN A 15 16.62 -0.22 -14.92
CA GLN A 15 17.87 -0.89 -15.27
C GLN A 15 17.70 -2.41 -15.22
N TYR A 16 18.12 -3.07 -16.29
CA TYR A 16 18.10 -4.53 -16.39
C TYR A 16 19.50 -5.09 -16.09
N THR A 17 19.55 -6.25 -15.46
CA THR A 17 20.78 -7.03 -15.31
C THR A 17 21.25 -7.51 -16.69
N LYS A 18 22.50 -8.01 -16.76
CA LYS A 18 23.06 -8.57 -18.00
C LYS A 18 22.22 -9.75 -18.55
N ASP A 19 21.43 -10.38 -17.69
CA ASP A 19 20.56 -11.52 -18.02
C ASP A 19 19.15 -11.08 -18.46
N GLY A 20 18.89 -9.77 -18.58
CA GLY A 20 17.61 -9.22 -19.03
C GLY A 20 16.54 -9.12 -17.94
N ASN A 21 16.86 -9.40 -16.68
CA ASN A 21 15.93 -9.27 -15.55
C ASN A 21 16.00 -7.87 -14.94
N LEU A 22 14.91 -7.38 -14.36
CA LEU A 22 14.89 -6.08 -13.68
C LEU A 22 15.85 -6.08 -12.47
N ASP A 23 16.79 -5.13 -12.41
CA ASP A 23 17.73 -4.98 -11.30
C ASP A 23 17.05 -4.29 -10.11
N ARG A 24 16.35 -5.08 -9.30
CA ARG A 24 15.59 -4.59 -8.13
C ARG A 24 16.47 -3.97 -7.05
N VAL A 25 17.78 -4.26 -7.01
CA VAL A 25 18.70 -3.70 -6.00
C VAL A 25 18.78 -2.17 -6.15
N LYS A 26 18.62 -1.65 -7.37
CA LYS A 26 18.64 -0.22 -7.66
C LYS A 26 17.33 0.50 -7.32
N LEU A 27 16.25 -0.23 -7.10
CA LEU A 27 14.93 0.31 -6.77
C LEU A 27 14.75 0.53 -5.25
N GLY A 28 15.74 0.14 -4.46
CA GLY A 28 15.71 0.26 -3.01
C GLY A 28 15.05 -0.93 -2.32
N TYR A 29 14.59 -0.71 -1.08
CA TYR A 29 14.00 -1.78 -0.27
C TYR A 29 12.54 -2.04 -0.67
N CYS A 30 12.21 -3.29 -0.97
CA CYS A 30 10.84 -3.72 -1.20
C CYS A 30 10.05 -3.67 0.11
N VAL A 31 9.05 -2.80 0.17
CA VAL A 31 8.22 -2.62 1.38
C VAL A 31 7.05 -3.60 1.41
N THR A 32 6.43 -3.87 0.25
CA THR A 32 5.25 -4.73 0.16
C THR A 32 5.02 -5.24 -1.27
N SER A 33 4.27 -6.33 -1.41
CA SER A 33 3.78 -6.88 -2.67
C SER A 33 2.26 -6.80 -2.72
N LEU A 34 1.71 -6.38 -3.85
CA LEU A 34 0.27 -6.22 -4.05
C LEU A 34 -0.24 -7.32 -4.98
N GLU A 35 -1.38 -7.92 -4.63
CA GLU A 35 -2.06 -8.91 -5.46
C GLU A 35 -3.20 -8.28 -6.27
N SER A 36 -3.78 -9.07 -7.17
CA SER A 36 -4.93 -8.63 -7.99
C SER A 36 -6.07 -8.09 -7.13
N GLY A 37 -6.59 -6.92 -7.52
CA GLY A 37 -7.65 -6.21 -6.78
C GLY A 37 -7.15 -5.30 -5.66
N ALA A 38 -5.86 -5.29 -5.33
CA ALA A 38 -5.31 -4.39 -4.33
C ALA A 38 -5.19 -2.94 -4.87
N PRO A 39 -5.77 -1.93 -4.20
CA PRO A 39 -5.62 -0.54 -4.59
C PRO A 39 -4.25 0.03 -4.13
N PHE A 40 -3.73 1.03 -4.86
CA PHE A 40 -2.53 1.77 -4.47
C PHE A 40 -2.58 3.22 -4.98
N GLY A 41 -1.70 4.07 -4.42
CA GLY A 41 -1.56 5.47 -4.84
C GLY A 41 -2.61 6.41 -4.25
N ASP A 42 -3.51 5.89 -3.41
CA ASP A 42 -4.49 6.63 -2.63
C ASP A 42 -3.83 7.60 -1.64
N VAL A 43 -2.71 7.22 -1.03
CA VAL A 43 -2.01 8.07 -0.05
C VAL A 43 -1.53 9.38 -0.66
N ALA A 44 -1.08 9.37 -1.92
CA ALA A 44 -0.72 10.59 -2.65
C ALA A 44 -1.95 11.48 -2.93
N LEU A 45 -3.14 10.88 -3.06
CA LEU A 45 -4.38 11.63 -3.27
C LEU A 45 -4.94 12.22 -1.96
N ILE A 46 -4.56 11.64 -0.81
CA ILE A 46 -4.95 12.13 0.51
C ILE A 46 -4.09 13.33 0.93
N SER A 47 -2.81 13.36 0.56
CA SER A 47 -1.90 14.45 0.95
C SER A 47 -2.00 15.65 0.02
N ASP A 48 -1.99 16.85 0.59
CA ASP A 48 -2.14 18.11 -0.18
C ASP A 48 -0.94 18.36 -1.10
N ASP A 49 0.21 17.79 -0.76
CA ASP A 49 1.48 17.88 -1.51
C ASP A 49 1.59 16.86 -2.66
N ASN A 50 0.66 15.90 -2.77
CA ASN A 50 0.61 14.88 -3.83
C ASN A 50 1.93 14.11 -4.02
N ILE A 51 2.68 13.88 -2.94
CA ILE A 51 3.99 13.24 -2.98
C ILE A 51 3.83 11.71 -3.04
N ARG A 52 4.50 11.09 -4.02
CA ARG A 52 4.63 9.63 -4.10
C ARG A 52 5.53 9.13 -2.96
N THR A 53 4.99 8.25 -2.13
CA THR A 53 5.74 7.68 -0.98
C THR A 53 6.49 6.39 -1.33
N ALA A 54 6.14 5.74 -2.44
CA ALA A 54 6.74 4.52 -2.92
C ALA A 54 6.60 4.40 -4.44
N SER A 55 7.48 3.64 -5.07
CA SER A 55 7.39 3.23 -6.47
C SER A 55 6.68 1.89 -6.57
N ILE A 56 5.83 1.72 -7.59
CA ILE A 56 5.15 0.45 -7.88
C ILE A 56 5.76 -0.13 -9.15
N VAL A 57 6.07 -1.42 -9.10
CA VAL A 57 6.67 -2.17 -10.20
C VAL A 57 5.76 -3.36 -10.47
N ALA A 58 5.33 -3.50 -11.72
CA ALA A 58 4.56 -4.66 -12.15
C ALA A 58 5.53 -5.80 -12.48
N ASP A 59 5.34 -6.96 -11.84
CA ASP A 59 6.16 -8.15 -12.04
C ASP A 59 5.69 -9.01 -13.22
N GLU A 60 4.47 -8.75 -13.69
CA GLU A 60 3.82 -9.41 -14.81
C GLU A 60 2.99 -8.41 -15.61
N LYS A 61 2.34 -8.87 -16.69
CA LYS A 61 1.41 -8.04 -17.45
C LYS A 61 0.19 -7.73 -16.59
N THR A 62 -0.02 -6.45 -16.26
CA THR A 62 -1.08 -6.00 -15.36
C THR A 62 -1.97 -4.96 -16.04
N ASP A 63 -3.29 -5.14 -15.94
CA ASP A 63 -4.27 -4.13 -16.30
C ASP A 63 -4.69 -3.35 -15.05
N LEU A 64 -4.79 -2.02 -15.17
CA LEU A 64 -5.08 -1.14 -14.04
C LEU A 64 -6.35 -0.32 -14.28
N LEU A 65 -7.21 -0.25 -13.26
CA LEU A 65 -8.32 0.69 -13.23
C LEU A 65 -7.85 2.01 -12.64
N VAL A 66 -7.95 3.09 -13.42
CA VAL A 66 -7.52 4.43 -12.99
C VAL A 66 -8.74 5.26 -12.62
N VAL A 67 -8.75 5.78 -11.39
CA VAL A 67 -9.75 6.74 -10.91
C VAL A 67 -9.11 8.13 -10.96
N ASP A 68 -9.75 9.06 -11.65
CA ASP A 68 -9.27 10.44 -11.73
C ASP A 68 -9.38 11.16 -10.37
N ARG A 69 -8.60 12.23 -10.20
CA ARG A 69 -8.53 12.97 -8.93
C ARG A 69 -9.86 13.63 -8.55
N ALA A 70 -10.64 14.11 -9.52
CA ALA A 70 -11.90 14.79 -9.23
C ALA A 70 -12.95 13.80 -8.72
N LEU A 71 -13.05 12.63 -9.37
CA LEU A 71 -13.90 11.51 -8.98
C LEU A 71 -13.48 10.92 -7.63
N TYR A 72 -12.16 10.78 -7.42
CA TYR A 72 -11.60 10.35 -6.14
C TYR A 72 -11.97 11.32 -5.00
N ASN A 73 -11.74 12.63 -5.20
CA ASN A 73 -12.04 13.65 -4.20
C ASN A 73 -13.54 13.68 -3.84
N ARG A 74 -14.42 13.47 -4.82
CA ARG A 74 -15.87 13.49 -4.62
C ARG A 74 -16.40 12.24 -3.90
N SER A 75 -15.80 11.07 -4.14
CA SER A 75 -16.45 9.79 -3.81
C SER A 75 -15.64 8.89 -2.89
N VAL A 76 -14.32 8.98 -2.91
CA VAL A 76 -13.42 8.00 -2.30
C VAL A 76 -12.58 8.60 -1.17
N LYS A 77 -12.21 9.89 -1.28
CA LYS A 77 -11.33 10.58 -0.33
C LYS A 77 -11.82 10.50 1.11
N GLU A 78 -13.09 10.78 1.36
CA GLU A 78 -13.65 10.77 2.72
C GLU A 78 -13.64 9.37 3.32
N VAL A 79 -13.98 8.35 2.52
CA VAL A 79 -13.99 6.95 2.96
C VAL A 79 -12.58 6.50 3.33
N LEU A 80 -11.60 6.72 2.44
CA LEU A 80 -10.22 6.31 2.68
C LEU A 80 -9.55 7.12 3.80
N ALA A 81 -9.83 8.42 3.90
CA ALA A 81 -9.33 9.24 5.02
C ALA A 81 -9.88 8.72 6.36
N LYS A 82 -11.17 8.35 6.40
CA LYS A 82 -11.78 7.74 7.58
C LYS A 82 -11.15 6.40 7.93
N GLU A 83 -10.97 5.52 6.94
CA GLU A 83 -10.30 4.22 7.16
C GLU A 83 -8.87 4.39 7.67
N PHE A 84 -8.11 5.31 7.08
CA PHE A 84 -6.75 5.61 7.50
C PHE A 84 -6.69 6.19 8.93
N GLN A 85 -7.64 7.06 9.27
CA GLN A 85 -7.79 7.59 10.63
C GLN A 85 -8.12 6.47 11.63
N GLU A 86 -8.99 5.52 11.27
CA GLU A 86 -9.31 4.37 12.11
C GLU A 86 -8.08 3.47 12.35
N LYS A 87 -7.28 3.17 11.30
CA LYS A 87 -6.00 2.44 11.43
C LYS A 87 -5.01 3.18 12.33
N THR A 88 -4.88 4.50 12.12
CA THR A 88 -3.99 5.35 12.92
C THR A 88 -4.39 5.40 14.39
N ASN A 89 -5.69 5.53 14.67
CA ASN A 89 -6.23 5.51 16.02
C ASN A 89 -6.01 4.15 16.70
N PHE A 90 -6.22 3.05 15.98
CA PHE A 90 -5.93 1.71 16.49
C PHE A 90 -4.47 1.57 16.92
N ILE A 91 -3.53 1.95 16.05
CA ILE A 91 -2.09 1.88 16.36
C ILE A 91 -1.73 2.79 17.54
N LYS A 92 -2.29 4.01 17.58
CA LYS A 92 -1.99 4.98 18.65
C LYS A 92 -2.48 4.51 20.02
N ASN A 93 -3.63 3.85 20.07
CA ASN A 93 -4.25 3.41 21.33
C ASN A 93 -3.76 2.02 21.77
N ASN A 94 -3.07 1.28 20.91
CA ASN A 94 -2.57 -0.06 21.22
C ASN A 94 -1.20 0.00 21.89
N HIS A 95 -1.09 -0.58 23.09
CA HIS A 95 0.13 -0.59 23.90
C HIS A 95 1.34 -1.21 23.20
N LEU A 96 1.16 -2.13 22.24
CA LEU A 96 2.24 -2.78 21.49
C LEU A 96 3.09 -1.77 20.69
N PHE A 97 2.49 -0.65 20.27
CA PHE A 97 3.16 0.36 19.45
C PHE A 97 3.46 1.66 20.22
N SER A 98 3.27 1.66 21.54
CA SER A 98 3.44 2.83 22.42
C SER A 98 4.87 3.43 22.39
N ASN A 99 5.87 2.60 22.13
CA ASN A 99 7.27 3.02 22.02
C ASN A 99 7.75 3.29 20.58
N TRP A 100 6.88 3.11 19.59
CA TRP A 100 7.25 3.29 18.18
C TRP A 100 7.24 4.78 17.81
N SER A 101 8.22 5.19 17.00
CA SER A 101 8.28 6.56 16.49
C SER A 101 7.07 6.88 15.59
N PRO A 102 6.67 8.16 15.46
CA PRO A 102 5.56 8.56 14.60
C PRO A 102 5.72 8.08 13.15
N LYS A 103 6.96 8.04 12.64
CA LYS A 103 7.28 7.55 11.30
C LYS A 103 6.90 6.07 11.14
N TYR A 104 7.33 5.20 12.07
CA TYR A 104 7.03 3.77 12.00
C TYR A 104 5.54 3.47 12.22
N ARG A 105 4.87 4.24 13.08
CA ARG A 105 3.40 4.14 13.25
C ARG A 105 2.65 4.50 11.96
N LYS A 106 3.08 5.55 11.26
CA LYS A 106 2.50 5.94 9.97
C LYS A 106 2.72 4.85 8.91
N GLN A 107 3.93 4.30 8.83
CA GLN A 107 4.23 3.18 7.93
C GLN A 107 3.37 1.95 8.22
N LEU A 108 3.19 1.60 9.50
CA LEU A 108 2.31 0.52 9.90
C LEU A 108 0.84 0.81 9.52
N ALA A 109 0.35 2.04 9.73
CA ALA A 109 -1.01 2.43 9.36
C ALA A 109 -1.27 2.29 7.86
N MET A 110 -0.24 2.55 7.03
CA MET A 110 -0.30 2.37 5.58
C MET A 110 -0.28 0.88 5.18
N ALA A 111 0.47 0.04 5.90
CA ALA A 111 0.59 -1.39 5.60
C ALA A 111 -0.58 -2.25 6.11
N LEU A 112 -1.30 -1.80 7.15
CA LEU A 112 -2.48 -2.50 7.65
C LEU A 112 -3.62 -2.45 6.64
N TYR A 113 -4.27 -3.58 6.41
CA TYR A 113 -5.54 -3.68 5.70
C TYR A 113 -6.57 -4.37 6.59
N LYS A 114 -7.86 -4.12 6.33
CA LYS A 114 -8.95 -4.80 7.02
C LYS A 114 -9.39 -5.97 6.15
N GLU A 115 -9.52 -7.12 6.77
CA GLU A 115 -10.03 -8.31 6.11
C GLU A 115 -11.20 -8.86 6.94
N GLY A 116 -12.27 -9.22 6.23
CA GLY A 116 -13.47 -9.81 6.82
C GLY A 116 -13.47 -11.31 6.58
N PHE A 117 -13.71 -12.09 7.63
CA PHE A 117 -13.78 -13.54 7.57
C PHE A 117 -15.19 -14.01 7.89
N ALA A 118 -15.69 -14.99 7.14
CA ALA A 118 -16.98 -15.61 7.42
C ALA A 118 -16.92 -16.46 8.70
N TYR A 119 -18.08 -16.76 9.27
CA TYR A 119 -18.18 -17.73 10.36
C TYR A 119 -17.53 -19.07 9.96
N GLU A 120 -16.84 -19.71 10.91
CA GLU A 120 -16.05 -20.94 10.71
C GLU A 120 -14.85 -20.83 9.75
N SER A 121 -14.45 -19.63 9.33
CA SER A 121 -13.21 -19.46 8.56
C SER A 121 -11.98 -19.76 9.42
N ALA A 122 -11.14 -20.69 8.97
CA ALA A 122 -9.85 -20.97 9.61
C ALA A 122 -8.82 -19.90 9.21
N LEU A 123 -8.47 -18.99 10.13
CA LEU A 123 -7.47 -17.92 9.89
C LEU A 123 -6.05 -18.46 9.68
N THR A 124 -5.71 -19.53 10.39
CA THR A 124 -4.41 -20.23 10.29
C THR A 124 -4.61 -21.65 10.79
N ARG A 125 -3.81 -22.61 10.31
CA ARG A 125 -3.77 -23.97 10.86
C ARG A 125 -2.51 -24.16 11.68
N GLN A 126 -2.59 -25.06 12.66
CA GLN A 126 -1.43 -25.41 13.46
C GLN A 126 -0.38 -26.09 12.56
N GLY A 127 0.84 -25.56 12.56
CA GLY A 127 1.94 -26.05 11.72
C GLY A 127 2.17 -25.25 10.44
N ASP A 128 1.30 -24.30 10.12
CA ASP A 128 1.50 -23.42 8.97
C ASP A 128 2.63 -22.41 9.22
N LYS A 129 3.35 -22.05 8.16
CA LYS A 129 4.32 -20.94 8.20
C LYS A 129 3.55 -19.62 8.28
N THR A 130 3.76 -18.86 9.36
CA THR A 130 3.10 -17.57 9.54
C THR A 130 3.75 -16.49 8.65
N ALA A 131 3.00 -16.02 7.64
CA ALA A 131 3.40 -14.88 6.80
C ALA A 131 2.78 -13.54 7.25
N PHE A 132 1.71 -13.58 8.05
CA PHE A 132 0.91 -12.42 8.41
C PHE A 132 0.68 -12.32 9.92
N MET A 133 0.52 -11.09 10.41
CA MET A 133 0.11 -10.81 11.79
C MET A 133 -1.31 -10.27 11.79
N TYR A 134 -2.21 -10.90 12.55
CA TYR A 134 -3.62 -10.50 12.64
C TYR A 134 -3.90 -9.68 13.89
N PHE A 135 -4.72 -8.63 13.74
CA PHE A 135 -5.28 -7.86 14.84
C PHE A 135 -6.80 -7.94 14.81
N ILE A 136 -7.40 -8.47 15.87
CA ILE A 136 -8.86 -8.61 15.94
C ILE A 136 -9.46 -7.26 16.33
N LEU A 137 -10.24 -6.66 15.42
CA LEU A 137 -10.86 -5.33 15.61
C LEU A 137 -12.30 -5.41 16.12
N ARG A 138 -13.10 -6.29 15.54
CA ARG A 138 -14.49 -6.56 15.95
C ARG A 138 -14.77 -8.04 15.78
N TYR A 139 -15.49 -8.59 16.75
CA TYR A 139 -16.15 -9.89 16.61
C TYR A 139 -17.66 -9.62 16.55
N VAL A 140 -18.35 -10.25 15.61
CA VAL A 140 -19.82 -10.31 15.62
C VAL A 140 -20.16 -11.75 15.96
N VAL A 141 -20.68 -11.98 17.17
CA VAL A 141 -21.37 -13.22 17.48
C VAL A 141 -22.78 -13.04 16.93
N THR A 142 -23.13 -13.76 15.88
CA THR A 142 -24.53 -13.91 15.46
C THR A 142 -25.07 -15.19 16.08
#